data_AF-A0A242E4E9-F1
#
_entry.id   AF-A0A242E4E9-F1
#
_cell.length_a   1.000
_cell.length_b   1.000
_cell.length_c   1.000
_cell.angle_alpha   90.00
_cell.angle_beta   90.00
_cell.angle_gamma   90.00
#
_symmetry.space_group_name_H-M   'P 1'
#
loop_
_entity.id
_entity.type
_entity.pdbx_description
1 polymer ?
#
loop_
_entity_poly.entity_id
_entity_poly.type
_entity_poly.pdbx_seq_one_letter_code
_entity_poly.pdbx_strand_id
1 'polypeptide(L)'
;MERRRKDRDKISWGITIISIIIATIVFFCRKKVTIPELDELYNLLTINTIFAGFLYSMLGNMVEFSMRPEVKERDKAGYIESYFSPIYFGLFFFLFSIVIEVLLIFFNFKFFMSFFIYAQTCTSLIGIVFFIYSTIRLRKMINNVRNH
;
A
#
# COMPACT_ATOMS: atom_id res chain seq x y z
N MET A 1 -2.90 5.09 -27.33
CA MET A 1 -2.32 4.31 -26.20
C MET A 1 -2.05 5.18 -24.98
N GLU A 2 -1.56 6.41 -25.15
CA GLU A 2 -1.30 7.39 -24.07
C GLU A 2 -2.51 7.74 -23.19
N ARG A 3 -3.71 7.96 -23.79
CA ARG A 3 -4.93 8.28 -23.03
C ARG A 3 -5.32 7.19 -22.02
N ARG A 4 -5.16 5.90 -22.36
CA ARG A 4 -5.50 4.78 -21.47
C ARG A 4 -4.47 4.56 -20.35
N ARG A 5 -3.19 4.93 -20.53
CA ARG A 5 -2.21 4.98 -19.43
C ARG A 5 -2.57 6.08 -18.44
N LYS A 6 -2.81 7.30 -18.96
CA LYS A 6 -3.18 8.47 -18.17
C LYS A 6 -4.45 8.23 -17.31
N ASP A 7 -5.44 7.51 -17.84
CA ASP A 7 -6.66 7.21 -17.08
C ASP A 7 -6.49 6.14 -16.00
N ARG A 8 -5.48 5.26 -16.09
CA ARG A 8 -5.20 4.24 -15.06
C ARG A 8 -4.37 4.80 -13.90
N ASP A 9 -3.39 5.64 -14.21
CA ASP A 9 -2.64 6.37 -13.17
C ASP A 9 -3.59 7.29 -12.41
N LYS A 10 -4.53 7.96 -13.10
CA LYS A 10 -5.61 8.73 -12.45
C LYS A 10 -6.46 7.89 -11.48
N ILE A 11 -6.67 6.60 -11.72
CA ILE A 11 -7.42 5.73 -10.79
C ILE A 11 -6.59 5.43 -9.55
N SER A 12 -5.31 5.04 -9.70
CA SER A 12 -4.42 4.82 -8.55
C SER A 12 -4.22 6.10 -7.72
N TRP A 13 -4.02 7.24 -8.39
CA TRP A 13 -3.94 8.56 -7.74
C TRP A 13 -5.27 8.97 -7.12
N GLY A 14 -6.40 8.70 -7.78
CA GLY A 14 -7.73 8.96 -7.24
C GLY A 14 -8.00 8.15 -5.96
N ILE A 15 -7.64 6.86 -5.95
CA ILE A 15 -7.70 6.02 -4.74
C ILE A 15 -6.79 6.60 -3.66
N THR A 16 -5.56 6.99 -4.00
CA THR A 16 -4.62 7.61 -3.05
C THR A 16 -5.22 8.86 -2.41
N ILE A 17 -5.79 9.76 -3.22
CA ILE A 17 -6.42 11.00 -2.75
C ILE A 17 -7.61 10.70 -1.85
N ILE A 18 -8.48 9.76 -2.23
CA ILE A 18 -9.62 9.34 -1.41
C ILE A 18 -9.14 8.74 -0.07
N SER A 19 -8.11 7.89 -0.09
CA SER A 19 -7.54 7.30 1.12
C SER A 19 -6.93 8.36 2.04
N ILE A 20 -6.24 9.37 1.48
CA ILE A 20 -5.73 10.51 2.24
C ILE A 20 -6.90 11.30 2.87
N ILE A 21 -7.94 11.62 2.10
CA ILE A 21 -9.11 12.35 2.60
C ILE A 21 -9.78 11.58 3.76
N ILE A 22 -9.99 10.27 3.59
CA ILE A 22 -10.56 9.42 4.66
C ILE A 22 -9.66 9.44 5.90
N ALA A 23 -8.35 9.30 5.73
CA ALA A 23 -7.40 9.32 6.82
C ALA A 23 -7.40 10.67 7.56
N THR A 24 -7.53 11.80 6.83
CA THR A 24 -7.66 13.14 7.41
C THR A 24 -8.99 13.31 8.15
N ILE A 25 -10.12 12.83 7.61
CA ILE A 25 -11.43 12.89 8.27
C ILE A 25 -11.42 12.10 9.57
N VAL A 26 -10.92 10.85 9.55
CA VAL A 26 -10.80 10.00 10.74
C VAL A 26 -9.99 10.69 11.84
N PHE A 27 -8.96 11.44 11.46
CA PHE A 27 -8.16 12.23 12.41
C PHE A 27 -8.92 13.40 13.03
N PHE A 28 -9.61 14.20 12.22
CA PHE A 28 -10.44 15.30 12.75
C PHE A 28 -11.58 14.79 13.65
N CYS A 29 -12.10 13.58 13.40
CA CYS A 29 -13.06 12.93 14.28
C CYS A 29 -12.44 12.39 15.59
N ARG A 30 -11.12 12.16 15.63
CA ARG A 30 -10.42 11.70 16.83
C ARG A 30 -10.18 12.88 17.78
N LYS A 31 -11.00 13.00 18.83
CA LYS A 31 -10.91 14.07 19.84
C LYS A 31 -9.62 14.07 20.69
N LYS A 32 -8.88 12.95 20.76
CA LYS A 32 -7.63 12.86 21.52
C LYS A 32 -6.68 11.87 20.85
N VAL A 33 -5.43 12.27 20.67
CA VAL A 33 -4.34 11.37 20.24
C VAL A 33 -3.80 10.72 21.51
N THR A 34 -4.13 9.45 21.72
CA THR A 34 -3.52 8.63 22.76
C THR A 34 -2.12 8.24 22.30
N ILE A 35 -1.11 8.46 23.14
CA ILE A 35 0.24 7.98 22.87
C ILE A 35 0.22 6.46 23.09
N PRO A 36 0.51 5.65 22.06
CA PRO A 36 0.49 4.21 22.17
C PRO A 36 1.58 3.73 23.13
N GLU A 37 1.30 2.64 23.84
CA GLU A 37 2.30 1.97 24.66
C GLU A 37 3.36 1.28 23.78
N LEU A 38 4.51 0.95 24.36
CA LEU A 38 5.62 0.36 23.61
C LEU A 38 5.22 -0.97 22.94
N ASP A 39 4.43 -1.80 23.62
CA ASP A 39 3.92 -3.06 23.07
C ASP A 39 2.97 -2.84 21.89
N GLU A 40 2.16 -1.77 21.93
CA GLU A 40 1.29 -1.39 20.81
C GLU A 40 2.10 -0.97 19.58
N LEU A 41 3.20 -0.23 19.78
CA LEU A 41 4.12 0.15 18.70
C LEU A 41 4.79 -1.07 18.07
N TYR A 42 5.24 -2.05 18.87
CA TYR A 42 5.80 -3.30 18.34
C TYR A 42 4.78 -4.14 17.58
N ASN A 43 3.53 -4.18 18.05
CA ASN A 43 2.45 -4.87 17.36
C ASN A 43 2.16 -4.23 16.00
N LEU A 44 2.10 -2.89 15.94
CA LEU A 44 1.90 -2.16 14.68
C LEU A 44 3.06 -2.37 13.70
N LEU A 45 4.31 -2.33 14.20
CA LEU A 45 5.50 -2.64 13.43
C LEU A 45 5.46 -4.05 12.83
N THR A 46 5.03 -5.02 13.64
CA THR A 46 4.89 -6.40 13.20
C THR A 46 3.83 -6.51 12.09
N ILE A 47 2.67 -5.89 12.26
CA ILE A 47 1.58 -5.91 11.28
C ILE A 47 2.04 -5.27 9.95
N ASN A 48 2.66 -4.09 9.99
CA ASN A 48 3.15 -3.42 8.78
C ASN A 48 4.22 -4.25 8.06
N THR A 49 5.12 -4.88 8.80
CA THR A 49 6.17 -5.75 8.24
C THR A 49 5.57 -6.99 7.57
N ILE A 50 4.55 -7.60 8.18
CA ILE A 50 3.82 -8.74 7.60
C ILE A 50 3.19 -8.32 6.25
N PHE A 51 2.46 -7.21 6.21
CA PHE A 51 1.84 -6.75 4.97
C PHE A 51 2.86 -6.37 3.90
N ALA A 52 3.95 -5.72 4.27
CA ALA A 52 5.05 -5.42 3.36
C ALA A 52 5.65 -6.72 2.77
N GLY A 53 5.89 -7.74 3.60
CA GLY A 53 6.38 -9.04 3.17
C GLY A 53 5.43 -9.74 2.18
N PHE A 54 4.12 -9.70 2.44
CA PHE A 54 3.12 -10.22 1.51
C PHE A 54 3.12 -9.49 0.16
N LEU A 55 3.18 -8.15 0.16
CA LEU A 55 3.25 -7.38 -1.08
C LEU A 55 4.54 -7.63 -1.85
N TYR A 56 5.67 -7.77 -1.15
CA TYR A 56 6.95 -8.06 -1.78
C TYR A 56 6.94 -9.44 -2.46
N SER A 57 6.35 -10.44 -1.80
CA SER A 57 6.14 -11.77 -2.38
C SER A 57 5.19 -11.73 -3.58
N MET A 58 4.11 -10.95 -3.48
CA MET A 58 3.18 -10.72 -4.58
C MET A 58 3.88 -10.09 -5.79
N LEU A 59 4.75 -9.10 -5.55
CA LEU A 59 5.55 -8.46 -6.59
C LEU A 59 6.45 -9.48 -7.31
N GLY A 60 7.17 -10.32 -6.56
CA GLY A 60 8.01 -11.38 -7.12
C GLY A 60 7.22 -12.32 -8.02
N ASN A 61 6.07 -12.80 -7.54
CA ASN A 61 5.17 -13.64 -8.33
C ASN A 61 4.69 -12.92 -9.60
N MET A 62 4.33 -11.64 -9.50
CA MET A 62 3.89 -10.85 -10.65
C MET A 62 5.01 -10.68 -11.70
N VAL A 63 6.27 -10.48 -11.26
CA VAL A 63 7.43 -10.43 -12.16
C VAL A 63 7.59 -11.76 -12.88
N GLU A 64 7.52 -12.89 -12.17
CA GLU A 64 7.60 -14.22 -12.78
C GLU A 64 6.46 -14.44 -13.80
N PHE A 65 5.20 -14.14 -13.43
CA PHE A 65 4.07 -14.26 -14.33
C PHE A 65 4.19 -13.36 -15.57
N SER A 66 4.74 -12.16 -15.42
CA SER A 66 4.92 -11.22 -16.54
C SER A 66 5.89 -11.73 -17.61
N MET A 67 6.80 -12.63 -17.26
CA MET A 67 7.76 -13.21 -18.20
C MET A 67 7.15 -14.33 -19.06
N ARG A 68 5.99 -14.87 -18.68
CA ARG A 68 5.34 -15.96 -19.40
C ARG A 68 4.78 -15.48 -20.75
N PRO A 69 4.97 -16.25 -21.85
CA PRO A 69 4.60 -15.82 -23.20
C PRO A 69 3.10 -15.51 -23.33
N GLU A 70 2.23 -16.29 -22.68
CA GLU A 70 0.76 -16.09 -22.63
C GLU A 70 0.37 -14.70 -22.10
N VAL A 71 1.10 -14.22 -21.09
CA VAL A 71 0.86 -12.92 -20.45
C VAL A 71 1.49 -11.80 -21.28
N LYS A 72 2.67 -12.04 -21.85
CA LYS A 72 3.37 -11.13 -22.76
C LYS A 72 2.56 -10.80 -24.02
N GLU A 73 1.87 -11.80 -24.60
CA GLU A 73 1.01 -11.57 -25.75
C GLU A 73 -0.18 -10.65 -25.44
N ARG A 74 -0.69 -10.72 -24.20
CA ARG A 74 -1.74 -9.82 -23.71
C ARG A 74 -1.23 -8.46 -23.24
N ASP A 75 0.07 -8.29 -23.05
CA ASP A 75 0.67 -7.05 -22.57
C ASP A 75 0.89 -5.99 -23.67
N LYS A 76 0.38 -6.22 -24.89
CA LYS A 76 0.42 -5.27 -26.02
C LYS A 76 -0.21 -3.89 -25.74
N ALA A 77 -0.82 -3.66 -24.56
CA ALA A 77 -1.43 -2.39 -24.15
C ALA A 77 -0.97 -1.86 -22.76
N GLY A 78 0.12 -2.38 -22.19
CA GLY A 78 0.57 -2.03 -20.83
C GLY A 78 -0.45 -2.45 -19.77
N TYR A 79 -0.93 -3.69 -19.89
CA TYR A 79 -1.97 -4.24 -19.03
C TYR A 79 -1.39 -4.67 -17.68
N ILE A 80 -0.15 -5.18 -17.71
CA ILE A 80 0.58 -5.66 -16.53
C ILE A 80 0.84 -4.53 -15.53
N GLU A 81 1.23 -3.34 -15.98
CA GLU A 81 1.56 -2.18 -15.14
C GLU A 81 0.43 -1.79 -14.17
N SER A 82 -0.83 -2.00 -14.57
CA SER A 82 -2.01 -1.72 -13.73
C SER A 82 -2.19 -2.66 -12.54
N TYR A 83 -1.54 -3.82 -12.58
CA TYR A 83 -1.51 -4.78 -11.46
C TYR A 83 -0.31 -4.53 -10.54
N PHE A 84 0.79 -4.04 -11.09
CA PHE A 84 2.00 -3.69 -10.35
C PHE A 84 1.86 -2.39 -9.55
N SER A 85 1.22 -1.35 -10.12
CA SER A 85 1.09 -0.03 -9.48
C SER A 85 0.54 -0.09 -8.04
N PRO A 86 -0.58 -0.78 -7.75
CA PRO A 86 -1.08 -0.94 -6.39
C PRO A 86 -0.10 -1.58 -5.41
N ILE A 87 0.70 -2.53 -5.87
CA ILE A 87 1.70 -3.22 -5.06
C ILE A 87 2.80 -2.24 -4.67
N TYR A 88 3.30 -1.44 -5.63
CA TYR A 88 4.30 -0.41 -5.35
C TYR A 88 3.81 0.65 -4.37
N PHE A 89 2.57 1.14 -4.54
CA PHE A 89 1.99 2.10 -3.61
C PHE A 89 1.85 1.50 -2.20
N GLY A 90 1.31 0.28 -2.09
CA GLY A 90 1.19 -0.39 -0.80
C GLY A 90 2.55 -0.59 -0.11
N LEU A 91 3.57 -1.04 -0.86
CA LEU A 91 4.94 -1.20 -0.35
C LEU A 91 5.51 0.13 0.14
N PHE A 92 5.38 1.20 -0.65
CA PHE A 92 5.86 2.52 -0.26
C PHE A 92 5.25 2.95 1.08
N PHE A 93 3.93 2.83 1.24
CA PHE A 93 3.25 3.24 2.47
C PHE A 93 3.60 2.38 3.68
N PHE A 94 3.71 1.05 3.53
CA PHE A 94 4.12 0.20 4.65
C PHE A 94 5.58 0.40 5.04
N LEU A 95 6.50 0.52 4.07
CA LEU A 95 7.90 0.80 4.36
C LEU A 95 8.07 2.15 5.04
N PHE A 96 7.32 3.17 4.60
CA PHE A 96 7.34 4.47 5.24
C PHE A 96 6.80 4.42 6.68
N SER A 97 5.73 3.66 6.92
CA SER A 97 5.19 3.46 8.28
C SER A 97 6.19 2.74 9.20
N ILE A 98 6.86 1.69 8.69
CA ILE A 98 7.92 0.96 9.41
C ILE A 98 9.07 1.89 9.81
N VAL A 99 9.51 2.77 8.90
CA VAL A 99 10.56 3.75 9.21
C VAL A 99 10.12 4.68 10.34
N ILE A 100 8.87 5.16 10.32
CA ILE A 100 8.35 6.00 11.40
C ILE A 100 8.27 5.24 12.72
N GLU A 101 7.81 3.98 12.72
CA GLU A 101 7.72 3.15 13.92
C GLU A 101 9.08 2.89 14.56
N VAL A 102 10.08 2.58 13.74
CA VAL A 102 11.47 2.44 14.20
C VAL A 102 11.93 3.76 14.82
N LEU A 103 11.68 4.90 14.17
CA LEU A 103 12.03 6.20 14.75
C LEU A 103 11.31 6.46 16.09
N LEU A 104 10.04 6.12 16.20
CA LEU A 104 9.23 6.28 17.43
C LEU A 104 9.74 5.40 18.58
N ILE A 105 10.15 4.16 18.28
CA ILE A 105 10.66 3.20 19.27
C ILE A 105 12.03 3.66 19.82
N PHE A 106 12.94 4.12 18.96
CA PHE A 106 14.31 4.45 19.37
C PHE A 106 14.49 5.92 19.80
N PHE A 107 13.73 6.85 19.23
CA PHE A 107 13.89 8.27 19.47
C PHE A 107 12.59 8.85 20.04
N ASN A 108 12.52 8.91 21.37
CA ASN A 108 11.36 9.42 22.11
C ASN A 108 11.20 10.95 21.99
N PHE A 109 10.88 11.43 20.78
CA PHE A 109 10.73 12.85 20.44
C PHE A 109 9.43 13.42 21.01
N LYS A 110 9.41 13.73 22.31
CA LYS A 110 8.23 14.21 23.05
C LYS A 110 7.42 15.33 22.35
N PHE A 111 8.07 16.23 21.62
CA PHE A 111 7.40 17.36 20.96
C PHE A 111 6.71 16.98 19.64
N PHE A 112 7.25 15.99 18.90
CA PHE A 112 6.74 15.58 17.59
C PHE A 112 6.03 14.22 17.61
N MET A 113 5.97 13.55 18.76
CA MET A 113 5.34 12.23 18.94
C MET A 113 3.95 12.15 18.31
N SER A 114 3.05 13.09 18.62
CA SER A 114 1.68 13.09 18.08
C SER A 114 1.63 13.17 16.55
N PHE A 115 2.57 13.91 15.94
CA PHE A 115 2.67 14.02 14.49
C PHE A 115 3.20 12.73 13.86
N PHE A 116 4.22 12.11 14.44
CA PHE A 116 4.77 10.85 13.95
C PHE A 116 3.77 9.70 14.08
N ILE A 117 3.07 9.58 15.23
CA ILE A 117 2.00 8.59 15.41
C ILE A 117 0.90 8.79 14.38
N TYR A 118 0.53 10.05 14.09
CA TYR A 118 -0.45 10.36 13.06
C TYR A 118 0.01 9.91 11.66
N ALA A 119 1.22 10.31 11.27
CA ALA A 119 1.79 9.96 9.98
C ALA A 119 1.91 8.43 9.82
N GLN A 120 2.33 7.72 10.86
CA GLN A 120 2.36 6.26 10.94
C GLN A 120 0.97 5.66 10.72
N THR A 121 -0.03 6.09 11.48
CA THR A 121 -1.38 5.52 11.38
C THR A 121 -2.00 5.77 10.01
N CYS A 122 -1.83 6.97 9.44
CA CYS A 122 -2.33 7.28 8.11
C CYS A 122 -1.65 6.45 7.04
N THR A 123 -0.31 6.34 7.10
CA THR A 123 0.44 5.58 6.08
C THR A 123 0.14 4.09 6.17
N SER A 124 0.03 3.51 7.37
CA SER A 124 -0.46 2.14 7.56
C SER A 124 -1.85 1.91 6.98
N LEU A 125 -2.81 2.79 7.27
CA LEU A 125 -4.18 2.65 6.76
C LEU A 125 -4.23 2.74 5.22
N ILE A 126 -3.50 3.69 4.63
CA ILE A 126 -3.40 3.81 3.17
C ILE A 126 -2.74 2.54 2.60
N GLY A 127 -1.69 2.03 3.24
CA GLY A 127 -1.04 0.77 2.89
C GLY A 127 -2.02 -0.40 2.85
N ILE A 128 -2.88 -0.54 3.86
CA ILE A 128 -3.92 -1.58 3.93
C ILE A 128 -4.91 -1.47 2.77
N VAL A 129 -5.34 -0.25 2.41
CA VAL A 129 -6.24 -0.04 1.26
C VAL A 129 -5.58 -0.53 -0.03
N PHE A 130 -4.30 -0.19 -0.24
CA PHE A 130 -3.56 -0.66 -1.41
C PHE A 130 -3.31 -2.16 -1.40
N PHE A 131 -3.10 -2.76 -0.23
CA PHE A 131 -2.98 -4.21 -0.06
C PHE A 131 -4.25 -4.96 -0.48
N ILE A 132 -5.41 -4.48 -0.05
CA ILE A 132 -6.69 -5.06 -0.44
C ILE A 132 -6.90 -4.88 -1.96
N TYR A 133 -6.59 -3.69 -2.47
CA TYR A 133 -6.73 -3.39 -3.89
C TYR A 133 -5.82 -4.25 -4.77
N SER A 134 -4.55 -4.44 -4.39
CA SER A 134 -3.61 -5.30 -5.10
C SER A 134 -4.05 -6.76 -5.10
N THR A 135 -4.57 -7.26 -3.97
CA THR A 135 -5.08 -8.62 -3.86
C THR A 135 -6.26 -8.88 -4.81
N ILE A 136 -7.21 -7.93 -4.89
CA ILE A 136 -8.35 -8.02 -5.82
C ILE A 136 -7.86 -8.01 -7.27
N ARG A 137 -6.89 -7.14 -7.59
CA ARG A 137 -6.31 -7.04 -8.93
C ARG A 137 -5.58 -8.32 -9.31
N LEU A 138 -4.76 -8.89 -8.44
CA LEU A 138 -4.08 -10.15 -8.69
C LEU A 138 -5.07 -11.28 -8.98
N ARG A 139 -6.13 -11.40 -8.18
CA ARG A 139 -7.19 -12.40 -8.42
C ARG A 139 -7.84 -12.23 -9.80
N LYS A 140 -8.11 -10.99 -10.22
CA LYS A 140 -8.62 -10.70 -11.57
C LYS A 140 -7.63 -11.11 -12.65
N MET A 141 -6.32 -10.89 -12.46
CA MET A 141 -5.29 -11.34 -13.40
C MET A 141 -5.31 -12.86 -13.54
N ILE A 142 -5.29 -13.59 -12.42
CA ILE A 142 -5.29 -15.06 -12.41
C ILE A 142 -6.54 -15.61 -13.11
N ASN A 143 -7.72 -15.07 -12.82
CA ASN A 143 -8.96 -15.50 -13.48
C ASN A 143 -8.93 -15.24 -15.00
N ASN A 144 -8.34 -14.11 -15.43
CA ASN A 144 -8.23 -13.79 -16.85
C ASN A 144 -7.27 -14.73 -17.59
N VAL A 145 -6.23 -15.22 -16.91
CA VAL A 145 -5.31 -16.21 -17.47
C VAL A 145 -5.96 -17.60 -17.49
N ARG A 146 -6.66 -18.02 -16.42
CA ARG A 146 -7.24 -19.36 -16.29
C ARG A 146 -8.46 -19.63 -17.19
N ASN A 147 -9.27 -18.62 -17.47
CA ASN A 147 -10.49 -18.78 -18.26
C ASN A 147 -10.20 -18.76 -19.79
N HIS A 148 -8.95 -18.95 -20.19
CA HIS A 148 -8.50 -19.18 -21.57
C HIS A 148 -7.49 -20.32 -21.55
#